data_AF-A0A412XM44-F1
#
_entry.id   AF-A0A412XM44-F1
#
_cell.length_a   1.000
_cell.length_b   1.000
_cell.length_c   1.000
_cell.angle_alpha   90.00
_cell.angle_beta   90.00
_cell.angle_gamma   90.00
#
_symmetry.space_group_name_H-M   'P 1'
#
loop_
_entity.id
_entity.type
_entity.pdbx_description
1 polymer ?
#
loop_
_entity_poly.entity_id
_entity_poly.type
_entity_poly.pdbx_seq_one_letter_code
_entity_poly.pdbx_strand_id
1 'polypeptide(L)' 'MTEKEIYQFDEESVKDIVRWALTAQLPEEAYLGSEHIADVRAYVKMSIRDINLHYPNPIYNTVIIGL' A
#
# COMPACT_ATOMS: atom_id res chain seq x y z
N MET A 1 -20.35 16.95 6.38
CA MET A 1 -20.05 15.61 5.84
C MET A 1 -18.67 15.74 5.23
N THR A 2 -17.68 15.15 5.89
CA THR A 2 -16.25 15.32 5.62
C THR A 2 -15.92 14.75 4.24
N GLU A 3 -15.49 15.61 3.30
CA GLU A 3 -14.81 15.18 2.09
C GLU A 3 -13.63 14.31 2.53
N LYS A 4 -13.72 13.02 2.20
CA LYS A 4 -12.60 12.10 2.34
C LYS A 4 -11.58 12.57 1.31
N GLU A 5 -10.61 13.39 1.75
CA GLU A 5 -9.51 13.84 0.90
C GLU A 5 -8.92 12.60 0.23
N ILE A 6 -9.11 12.49 -1.09
CA ILE A 6 -8.51 11.43 -1.87
C ILE A 6 -7.03 11.77 -1.85
N TYR A 7 -6.26 11.11 -0.98
CA TYR A 7 -4.80 11.25 -0.95
C TYR A 7 -4.27 10.75 -2.31
N GLN A 8 -4.06 11.67 -3.26
CA GLN A 8 -3.48 11.32 -4.55
C GLN A 8 -1.97 11.41 -4.43
N PHE A 9 -1.33 10.25 -4.24
CA PHE A 9 0.12 10.15 -4.43
C PHE A 9 0.43 10.25 -5.93
N ASP A 10 1.38 11.11 -6.28
CA ASP A 10 1.95 11.14 -7.62
C ASP A 10 2.76 9.86 -7.91
N GLU A 11 3.07 9.63 -9.19
CA GLU A 11 3.69 8.39 -9.64
C GLU A 11 5.10 8.17 -9.06
N GLU A 12 5.84 9.25 -8.82
CA GLU A 12 7.17 9.18 -8.22
C GLU A 12 7.07 8.75 -6.75
N SER A 13 6.16 9.38 -6.00
CA SER A 13 5.86 9.02 -4.61
C SER A 13 5.47 7.55 -4.46
N VAL A 14 4.62 7.01 -5.36
CA VAL A 14 4.23 5.58 -5.33
C VAL A 14 5.43 4.68 -5.62
N LYS A 15 6.28 5.02 -6.58
CA LYS A 15 7.51 4.25 -6.87
C LYS A 15 8.46 4.24 -5.68
N ASP A 16 8.58 5.34 -4.96
CA ASP A 16 9.45 5.44 -3.80
C ASP A 16 8.94 4.61 -2.62
N ILE A 17 7.62 4.58 -2.39
CA ILE A 17 7.00 3.68 -1.41
C ILE A 17 7.29 2.21 -1.76
N VAL A 18 7.14 1.82 -3.03
CA VAL A 18 7.44 0.45 -3.47
C VAL A 18 8.92 0.11 -3.26
N ARG A 19 9.85 1.01 -3.62
CA ARG A 19 11.30 0.83 -3.40
C ARG A 19 11.65 0.69 -1.93
N TRP A 20 11.07 1.53 -1.08
CA TRP A 20 11.23 1.44 0.36
C TRP A 20 10.72 0.09 0.88
N ALA A 21 9.51 -0.31 0.51
CA ALA A 21 8.90 -1.56 0.97
C ALA A 21 9.68 -2.82 0.56
N LEU A 22 10.36 -2.79 -0.59
CA LEU A 22 11.23 -3.88 -1.05
C LEU A 22 12.53 -4.04 -0.21
N THR A 23 12.97 -2.98 0.45
CA THR A 23 14.25 -2.94 1.19
C THR A 23 14.09 -2.79 2.70
N ALA A 24 12.88 -2.48 3.15
CA ALA A 24 12.55 -2.31 4.55
C ALA A 24 12.78 -3.61 5.34
N GLN A 25 13.30 -3.47 6.55
CA GLN A 25 13.27 -4.52 7.55
C GLN A 25 11.86 -4.55 8.13
N LEU A 26 11.08 -5.56 7.72
CA LEU A 26 9.71 -5.75 8.17
C LEU A 26 9.70 -6.69 9.39
N PRO A 27 8.79 -6.48 10.35
CA PRO A 27 8.52 -7.48 11.38
C PRO A 27 7.97 -8.76 10.75
N GLU A 28 8.00 -9.87 11.49
CA GLU A 28 7.42 -11.13 11.02
C GLU A 28 5.88 -11.03 10.98
N GLU A 29 5.29 -10.51 12.05
CA GLU A 29 3.87 -10.27 12.23
C GLU A 29 3.57 -8.82 12.63
N ALA A 30 2.36 -8.33 12.33
CA ALA A 30 1.90 -7.00 12.72
C ALA A 30 0.38 -6.94 12.90
N TYR A 31 -0.08 -5.97 13.68
CA TYR A 31 -1.50 -5.63 13.77
C TYR A 31 -1.79 -4.34 13.01
N LEU A 32 -2.74 -4.39 12.09
CA LEU A 32 -3.25 -3.23 11.37
C LEU A 32 -4.68 -2.95 11.86
N GLY A 33 -4.80 -2.11 12.88
CA GLY A 33 -6.07 -1.95 13.60
C GLY A 33 -6.48 -3.24 14.30
N SER A 34 -7.61 -3.83 13.90
CA SER A 34 -8.09 -5.13 14.40
C SER A 34 -7.61 -6.33 13.58
N GLU A 35 -6.95 -6.11 12.44
CA GLU A 35 -6.45 -7.18 11.58
C GLU A 35 -5.08 -7.66 12.07
N HIS A 36 -4.90 -8.98 12.17
CA HIS A 36 -3.62 -9.60 12.45
C HIS A 36 -2.99 -10.13 11.16
N ILE A 37 -1.83 -9.58 10.81
CA ILE A 37 -1.03 -9.99 9.65
C ILE A 37 0.09 -10.90 10.17
N ALA A 38 -0.07 -12.21 9.98
CA ALA A 38 0.87 -13.22 10.47
C ALA A 38 2.15 -13.36 9.62
N ASP A 39 2.11 -12.92 8.35
CA ASP A 39 3.29 -12.84 7.47
C ASP A 39 3.28 -11.49 6.75
N VAL A 40 3.91 -10.51 7.38
CA VAL A 40 3.97 -9.13 6.87
C VAL A 40 4.72 -9.07 5.54
N ARG A 41 5.71 -9.96 5.33
CA ARG A 41 6.46 -9.99 4.07
C ARG A 41 5.60 -10.46 2.91
N ALA A 42 4.79 -11.51 3.11
CA ALA A 42 3.85 -11.98 2.11
C ALA A 42 2.78 -10.91 1.81
N TYR A 43 2.24 -10.27 2.86
CA TYR A 43 1.26 -9.20 2.73
C TYR A 43 1.81 -8.03 1.90
N VAL A 44 2.98 -7.49 2.24
CA VAL A 44 3.61 -6.38 1.51
C VAL A 44 3.93 -6.76 0.06
N LYS A 45 4.37 -7.99 -0.20
CA LYS A 45 4.59 -8.47 -1.58
C LYS A 45 3.32 -8.47 -2.42
N MET A 46 2.18 -8.86 -1.83
CA MET A 46 0.88 -8.80 -2.51
C MET A 46 0.48 -7.35 -2.80
N SER A 47 0.62 -6.45 -1.82
CA SER A 47 0.34 -5.02 -2.02
C SER A 47 1.19 -4.40 -3.14
N ILE A 48 2.49 -4.71 -3.18
CA ILE A 48 3.39 -4.24 -4.26
C ILE A 48 2.94 -4.78 -5.62
N ARG A 49 2.54 -6.06 -5.70
CA ARG A 49 2.04 -6.64 -6.94
C ARG A 49 0.80 -5.92 -7.44
N ASP A 50 -0.14 -5.63 -6.55
CA ASP A 50 -1.38 -4.93 -6.88
C ASP A 50 -1.09 -3.49 -7.33
N ILE A 51 -0.20 -2.78 -6.64
CA ILE A 51 0.26 -1.45 -7.07
C ILE A 51 0.88 -1.50 -8.47
N ASN A 52 1.77 -2.46 -8.75
CA ASN A 52 2.42 -2.58 -10.06
C ASN A 52 1.44 -2.96 -11.19
N LEU A 53 0.37 -3.68 -10.88
CA LEU A 53 -0.64 -4.07 -11.87
C LEU A 53 -1.64 -2.95 -12.15
N HIS A 54 -1.94 -2.13 -11.13
CA HIS A 54 -3.08 -1.25 -11.16
C HIS A 54 -2.74 0.24 -11.13
N TYR A 55 -1.62 0.69 -10.56
CA TYR A 55 -1.23 2.10 -10.60
C TYR A 55 -0.65 2.45 -11.99
N PRO A 56 -0.91 3.65 -12.56
CA PRO A 56 -1.67 4.78 -12.04
C PRO A 56 -3.17 4.78 -12.39
N ASN A 57 -3.78 3.62 -12.66
CA ASN A 57 -5.20 3.55 -13.05
C ASN A 57 -6.10 4.13 -11.93
N PRO A 58 -6.80 5.25 -12.17
CA PRO A 58 -7.58 5.95 -11.14
C PRO A 58 -8.67 5.10 -10.49
N ILE A 59 -9.16 4.06 -11.19
CA ILE A 59 -10.19 3.14 -10.69
C ILE A 59 -9.70 2.37 -9.46
N TYR A 60 -8.39 2.11 -9.37
CA TYR A 60 -7.78 1.31 -8.31
C TYR A 60 -7.06 2.16 -7.27
N ASN A 61 -6.94 3.47 -7.48
CA ASN A 61 -6.25 4.37 -6.55
C ASN A 61 -6.91 4.38 -5.17
N THR A 62 -8.24 4.24 -5.07
CA THR A 62 -8.97 4.16 -3.80
C THR A 62 -8.55 2.96 -2.94
N VAL A 63 -8.14 1.86 -3.58
CA VAL A 63 -7.67 0.64 -2.91
C VAL A 63 -6.20 0.79 -2.47
N ILE A 64 -5.39 1.52 -3.25
CA ILE A 64 -3.97 1.78 -2.95
C ILE A 64 -3.82 2.77 -1.77
N ILE A 65 -4.72 3.73 -1.65
CA ILE A 65 -4.65 4.81 -0.64
C ILE A 65 -5.33 4.45 0.68
N GLY A 66 -5.85 3.22 0.81
CA GLY A 66 -6.30 2.65 2.09
C GLY A 66 -7.10 3.64 2.94
N LEU A 67 -8.27 4.06 2.44
CA LEU A 67 -9.23 4.88 3.18
C LEU A 67 -10.61 4.25 3.13
#